data_AF-A0AAN7TXS0-F1
#
_entry.id   AF-A0AAN7TXS0-F1
#
_cell.length_a   1.000
_cell.length_b   1.000
_cell.length_c   1.000
_cell.angle_alpha   90.00
_cell.angle_beta   90.00
_cell.angle_gamma   90.00
#
_symmetry.space_group_name_H-M   'P 1'
#
loop_
_entity.id
_entity.type
_entity.pdbx_description
1 polymer ?
#
loop_
_entity_poly.entity_id
_entity_poly.type
_entity_poly.pdbx_seq_one_letter_code
_entity_poly.pdbx_strand_id
1 'polypeptide(L)'
;MRFFIALIVIVLSLFLLKSCEANGPTPQRCKDSLLTYFVNNQNNGIQISYVDPSGKIIYARGNSMTAPLFSTDLSNTDGYIALSSINQDCFDGKTQPFSDQNTVEGFYDSRSFRITRDGQVTINNEGRSRVFNITDCSTNVFNGYSDDGRLYAFHIASKIRYLAVASQCSSQTTPPPPITSQPSTSSGSGSGSGNIGDAKIDSTINSRWNDNGVDYMDLSLTIINNGEKDITQLSFSSDISLRDLKSAWGIFANSLTDYSLPNNVVISPSSIYHFSLIAVGTTKPIFKVTSIN
;
A
#
# COMPACT_ATOMS: atom_id res chain seq x y z
N MET A 1 34.87 12.43 -46.75
CA MET A 1 33.76 12.98 -45.92
C MET A 1 32.46 12.20 -46.06
N ARG A 2 31.90 11.99 -47.27
CA ARG A 2 30.64 11.24 -47.48
C ARG A 2 30.63 9.81 -46.93
N PHE A 3 31.75 9.09 -47.06
CA PHE A 3 31.89 7.72 -46.54
C PHE A 3 31.86 7.65 -45.00
N PHE A 4 32.42 8.67 -44.34
CA PHE A 4 32.49 8.73 -42.87
C PHE A 4 31.11 9.02 -42.25
N ILE A 5 30.32 9.88 -42.92
CA ILE A 5 28.94 10.18 -42.50
C ILE A 5 28.05 8.94 -42.65
N ALA A 6 28.18 8.18 -43.75
CA ALA A 6 27.43 6.94 -43.94
C ALA A 6 27.75 5.89 -42.86
N LEU A 7 29.03 5.77 -42.48
CA LEU A 7 29.45 4.86 -41.40
C LEU A 7 28.87 5.27 -40.04
N ILE A 8 28.89 6.57 -39.71
CA ILE A 8 28.29 7.08 -38.46
C ILE A 8 26.79 6.79 -38.44
N VAL A 9 26.07 7.01 -39.54
CA VAL A 9 24.62 6.73 -39.61
C VAL A 9 24.33 5.23 -39.44
N ILE A 10 25.15 4.34 -40.02
CA ILE A 10 24.99 2.89 -39.86
C ILE A 10 25.29 2.44 -38.42
N VAL A 11 26.33 3.00 -37.78
CA VAL A 11 26.63 2.69 -36.38
C VAL A 11 25.53 3.23 -35.46
N LEU A 12 25.04 4.45 -35.70
CA LEU A 12 23.94 5.03 -34.91
C LEU A 12 22.64 4.23 -35.08
N SER A 13 22.32 3.77 -36.29
CA SER A 13 21.11 2.97 -36.54
C SER A 13 21.21 1.57 -35.93
N LEU A 14 22.39 0.95 -35.92
CA LEU A 14 22.65 -0.30 -35.20
C LEU A 14 22.52 -0.13 -33.67
N PHE A 15 22.95 1.01 -33.12
CA PHE A 15 22.75 1.33 -31.71
C PHE A 15 21.27 1.58 -31.38
N LEU A 16 20.53 2.29 -32.24
CA LEU A 16 19.10 2.54 -32.04
C LEU A 16 18.28 1.25 -32.12
N LEU A 17 18.62 0.32 -33.02
CA LEU A 17 17.93 -0.97 -33.17
C LEU A 17 18.18 -1.93 -31.99
N LYS A 18 19.32 -1.85 -31.29
CA LYS A 18 19.59 -2.66 -30.08
C LYS A 18 18.76 -2.27 -28.86
N SER A 19 18.08 -1.13 -28.89
CA SER A 19 17.40 -0.55 -27.73
C SER A 19 16.03 -1.15 -27.42
N CYS A 20 15.55 -2.12 -28.19
CA CYS A 20 14.19 -2.62 -28.06
C CYS A 20 14.05 -4.13 -28.33
N GLU A 21 14.98 -4.95 -27.83
CA GLU A 21 14.71 -6.40 -27.72
C GLU A 21 13.81 -6.66 -26.51
N ALA A 22 12.51 -6.37 -26.65
CA ALA A 22 11.49 -6.75 -25.68
C ALA A 22 11.42 -8.28 -25.45
N ASN A 23 12.06 -9.07 -26.32
CA ASN A 23 12.07 -10.54 -26.30
C ASN A 23 13.45 -11.16 -26.02
N GLY A 24 14.42 -10.37 -25.54
CA GLY A 24 15.72 -10.90 -25.11
C GLY A 24 15.59 -11.86 -23.92
N PRO A 25 16.59 -12.72 -23.68
CA PRO A 25 16.63 -13.53 -22.46
C PRO A 25 16.78 -12.65 -21.22
N THR A 26 16.21 -13.07 -20.09
CA THR A 26 16.35 -12.36 -18.82
C THR A 26 17.83 -12.16 -18.45
N PRO A 27 18.27 -10.93 -18.11
CA PRO A 27 19.63 -10.68 -17.67
C PRO A 27 20.01 -11.55 -16.47
N GLN A 28 21.23 -12.11 -16.45
CA GLN A 28 21.68 -13.02 -15.40
C GLN A 28 21.53 -12.41 -13.99
N ARG A 29 21.86 -11.12 -13.83
CA ARG A 29 21.69 -10.39 -12.56
C ARG A 29 20.26 -10.46 -12.01
N CYS A 30 19.27 -10.47 -12.89
CA CYS A 30 17.86 -10.52 -12.53
C CYS A 30 17.44 -11.93 -12.18
N LYS A 31 17.93 -12.93 -12.93
CA LYS A 31 17.76 -14.34 -12.55
C LYS A 31 18.29 -14.59 -11.13
N ASP A 32 19.52 -14.16 -10.86
CA ASP A 32 20.18 -14.36 -9.57
C ASP A 32 19.42 -13.69 -8.42
N SER A 33 18.92 -12.47 -8.65
CA SER A 33 18.11 -11.74 -7.67
C SER A 33 16.76 -12.42 -7.43
N LEU A 34 16.14 -12.96 -8.48
CA LEU A 34 14.85 -13.63 -8.40
C LEU A 34 14.93 -14.96 -7.63
N LEU A 35 16.07 -15.67 -7.66
CA LEU A 35 16.27 -16.94 -6.95
C LEU A 35 15.97 -16.84 -5.45
N THR A 36 16.14 -15.67 -4.85
CA THR A 36 15.85 -15.42 -3.42
C THR A 36 14.38 -15.61 -3.02
N TYR A 37 13.46 -15.61 -4.00
CA TYR A 37 12.03 -15.78 -3.77
C TYR A 37 11.53 -17.21 -4.00
N PHE A 38 12.36 -18.10 -4.57
CA PHE A 38 12.01 -19.51 -4.82
C PHE A 38 12.34 -20.41 -3.61
N VAL A 39 11.86 -20.01 -2.44
CA VAL A 39 11.96 -20.80 -1.21
C VAL A 39 10.70 -21.64 -1.05
N ASN A 40 10.86 -22.95 -0.86
CA ASN A 40 9.74 -23.88 -0.75
C ASN A 40 8.79 -23.49 0.39
N ASN A 41 7.49 -23.44 0.08
CA ASN A 41 6.41 -23.08 1.00
C ASN A 41 6.50 -21.67 1.60
N GLN A 42 7.28 -20.77 0.98
CA GLN A 42 7.39 -19.38 1.41
C GLN A 42 6.42 -18.49 0.63
N ASN A 43 5.56 -17.78 1.34
CA ASN A 43 4.75 -16.72 0.73
C ASN A 43 5.61 -15.49 0.44
N ASN A 44 5.44 -14.96 -0.76
CA ASN A 44 6.03 -13.71 -1.20
C ASN A 44 4.90 -12.78 -1.67
N GLY A 45 4.82 -11.60 -1.08
CA GLY A 45 3.86 -10.57 -1.44
C GLY A 45 4.34 -9.90 -2.72
N ILE A 46 3.44 -9.71 -3.69
CA ILE A 46 3.77 -9.07 -4.95
C ILE A 46 2.83 -7.92 -5.21
N GLN A 47 3.40 -6.77 -5.51
CA GLN A 47 2.69 -5.64 -6.11
C GLN A 47 3.00 -5.64 -7.60
N ILE A 48 1.97 -5.56 -8.42
CA ILE A 48 2.09 -5.53 -9.87
C ILE A 48 1.57 -4.19 -10.32
N SER A 49 2.40 -3.41 -11.00
CA SER A 49 1.93 -2.22 -11.73
C SER A 49 2.12 -2.48 -13.21
N TYR A 50 1.14 -2.15 -14.04
CA TYR A 50 1.37 -2.15 -15.48
C TYR A 50 0.71 -0.97 -16.18
N VAL A 51 1.34 -0.54 -17.26
CA VAL A 51 0.89 0.58 -18.09
C VAL A 51 0.53 0.02 -19.47
N ASP A 52 -0.73 0.20 -19.86
CA ASP A 52 -1.23 -0.12 -21.19
C ASP A 52 -0.72 0.91 -22.23
N PRO A 53 -0.53 0.55 -23.51
CA PRO A 53 -0.28 1.50 -24.61
C PRO A 53 -1.21 2.73 -24.64
N SER A 54 -2.43 2.60 -24.15
CA SER A 54 -3.41 3.70 -24.00
C SER A 54 -3.12 4.66 -22.84
N GLY A 55 -2.11 4.39 -22.01
CA GLY A 55 -1.77 5.17 -20.80
C GLY A 55 -2.56 4.78 -19.55
N LYS A 56 -3.47 3.80 -19.64
CA LYS A 56 -4.16 3.21 -18.48
C LYS A 56 -3.13 2.53 -17.56
N ILE A 57 -3.14 2.90 -16.28
CA ILE A 57 -2.30 2.29 -15.25
C ILE A 57 -3.17 1.36 -14.41
N ILE A 58 -2.67 0.16 -14.17
CA ILE A 58 -3.25 -0.80 -13.24
C ILE A 58 -2.27 -1.06 -12.11
N TYR A 59 -2.78 -1.10 -10.89
CA TYR A 59 -2.03 -1.47 -9.69
C TYR A 59 -2.73 -2.62 -8.97
N ALA A 60 -2.05 -3.75 -8.81
CA ALA A 60 -2.57 -4.95 -8.17
C ALA A 60 -1.70 -5.40 -7.00
N ARG A 61 -2.32 -6.04 -6.01
CA ARG A 61 -1.62 -6.71 -4.91
C ARG A 61 -2.12 -8.13 -4.75
N GLY A 62 -1.18 -9.03 -4.48
CA GLY A 62 -1.48 -10.42 -4.15
C GLY A 62 -0.25 -11.14 -3.62
N ASN A 63 -0.34 -12.46 -3.59
CA ASN A 63 0.67 -13.32 -3.00
C ASN A 63 1.05 -14.44 -3.96
N SER A 64 2.32 -14.85 -3.91
CA SER A 64 2.84 -15.97 -4.69
C SER A 64 3.78 -16.85 -3.87
N MET A 65 3.87 -18.12 -4.26
CA MET A 65 4.67 -19.13 -3.59
C MET A 65 5.19 -20.15 -4.59
N THR A 66 6.29 -20.82 -4.23
CA THR A 66 6.80 -22.04 -4.87
C THR A 66 6.70 -23.19 -3.88
N ALA A 67 6.17 -24.34 -4.30
CA ALA A 67 6.17 -25.57 -3.50
C ALA A 67 6.05 -26.83 -4.37
N PRO A 68 6.67 -27.96 -3.99
CA PRO A 68 6.72 -29.18 -4.82
C PRO A 68 5.37 -29.74 -5.30
N LEU A 69 4.30 -29.53 -4.53
CA LEU A 69 2.94 -29.99 -4.86
C LEU A 69 2.01 -28.87 -5.33
N PHE A 70 2.55 -27.66 -5.51
CA PHE A 70 1.79 -26.47 -5.90
C PHE A 70 2.28 -25.94 -7.25
N SER A 71 3.54 -25.51 -7.28
CA SER A 71 4.21 -24.99 -8.46
C SER A 71 5.72 -24.98 -8.23
N THR A 72 6.48 -25.34 -9.26
CA THR A 72 7.95 -25.17 -9.28
C THR A 72 8.36 -23.74 -9.60
N ASP A 73 7.41 -22.95 -10.11
CA ASP A 73 7.56 -21.53 -10.39
C ASP A 73 7.05 -20.70 -9.20
N LEU A 74 7.31 -19.39 -9.23
CA LEU A 74 6.68 -18.46 -8.31
C LEU A 74 5.27 -18.16 -8.83
N SER A 75 4.27 -18.87 -8.31
CA SER A 75 2.88 -18.82 -8.79
C SER A 75 1.96 -18.20 -7.76
N ASN A 76 0.91 -17.51 -8.22
CA ASN A 76 -0.02 -16.85 -7.30
C ASN A 76 -0.78 -17.85 -6.43
N THR A 77 -0.83 -17.61 -5.12
CA THR A 77 -1.55 -18.45 -4.15
C THR A 77 -3.03 -18.08 -4.04
N ASP A 78 -3.34 -16.83 -4.37
CA ASP A 78 -4.67 -16.23 -4.31
C ASP A 78 -4.87 -15.29 -5.51
N GLY A 79 -6.09 -14.76 -5.65
CA GLY A 79 -6.38 -13.76 -6.67
C GLY A 79 -5.68 -12.43 -6.40
N TYR A 80 -5.39 -11.70 -7.47
CA TYR A 80 -4.85 -10.35 -7.42
C TYR A 80 -5.98 -9.37 -7.71
N ILE A 81 -6.41 -8.68 -6.66
CA ILE A 81 -7.34 -7.55 -6.81
C ILE A 81 -6.54 -6.34 -7.25
N ALA A 82 -7.11 -5.55 -8.16
CA ALA A 82 -6.42 -4.41 -8.75
C ALA A 82 -7.25 -3.13 -8.72
N LEU A 83 -6.56 -2.00 -8.82
CA LEU A 83 -7.12 -0.66 -9.03
C LEU A 83 -6.74 -0.18 -10.42
N SER A 84 -7.62 0.60 -11.04
CA SER A 84 -7.44 1.12 -12.39
C SER A 84 -7.46 2.64 -12.39
N SER A 85 -6.54 3.28 -13.11
CA SER A 85 -6.46 4.75 -13.19
C SER A 85 -7.65 5.37 -13.91
N ILE A 86 -8.43 4.58 -14.67
CA ILE A 86 -9.66 5.03 -15.33
C ILE A 86 -10.85 5.06 -14.37
N ASN A 87 -10.77 4.33 -13.25
CA ASN A 87 -11.79 4.34 -12.22
C ASN A 87 -11.43 5.43 -11.22
N GLN A 88 -11.79 6.67 -11.55
CA GLN A 88 -11.54 7.82 -10.69
C GLN A 88 -12.59 7.90 -9.59
N ASP A 89 -12.21 8.45 -8.44
CA ASP A 89 -13.13 8.79 -7.36
C ASP A 89 -12.88 10.18 -6.83
N CYS A 90 -13.86 10.69 -6.08
CA CYS A 90 -13.70 11.89 -5.28
C CYS A 90 -13.39 11.51 -3.82
N PHE A 91 -12.19 11.85 -3.35
CA PHE A 91 -11.81 11.75 -1.95
C PHE A 91 -11.61 13.16 -1.39
N ASP A 92 -12.31 13.51 -0.31
CA ASP A 92 -12.34 14.86 0.28
C ASP A 92 -12.59 15.98 -0.74
N GLY A 93 -13.57 15.76 -1.64
CA GLY A 93 -13.94 16.72 -2.69
C GLY A 93 -12.90 16.89 -3.80
N LYS A 94 -11.84 16.06 -3.82
CA LYS A 94 -10.81 16.08 -4.86
C LYS A 94 -10.83 14.79 -5.66
N THR A 95 -10.79 14.92 -6.98
CA THR A 95 -10.65 13.77 -7.87
C THR A 95 -9.26 13.14 -7.72
N GLN A 96 -9.22 11.84 -7.46
CA GLN A 96 -7.98 11.06 -7.43
C GLN A 96 -8.01 9.97 -8.51
N PRO A 97 -6.87 9.71 -9.17
CA PRO A 97 -6.75 8.50 -9.97
C PRO A 97 -6.76 7.31 -9.00
N PHE A 98 -7.47 6.24 -9.36
CA PHE A 98 -7.71 5.04 -8.54
C PHE A 98 -8.76 5.22 -7.43
N SER A 99 -9.89 4.54 -7.61
CA SER A 99 -10.96 4.38 -6.62
C SER A 99 -10.84 3.02 -5.95
N ASP A 100 -10.79 3.00 -4.62
CA ASP A 100 -10.84 1.76 -3.83
C ASP A 100 -12.23 1.11 -3.81
N GLN A 101 -13.28 1.86 -4.14
CA GLN A 101 -14.66 1.38 -4.32
C GLN A 101 -14.84 0.64 -5.65
N ASN A 102 -14.02 0.96 -6.66
CA ASN A 102 -14.13 0.43 -8.00
C ASN A 102 -12.90 -0.44 -8.35
N THR A 103 -12.72 -1.51 -7.58
CA THR A 103 -11.69 -2.51 -7.89
C THR A 103 -11.97 -3.20 -9.23
N VAL A 104 -10.91 -3.57 -9.94
CA VAL A 104 -10.98 -4.35 -11.16
C VAL A 104 -10.40 -5.73 -10.95
N GLU A 105 -10.96 -6.66 -11.71
CA GLU A 105 -10.55 -8.04 -11.75
C GLU A 105 -9.13 -8.15 -12.33
N GLY A 106 -8.13 -8.44 -11.50
CA GLY A 106 -6.77 -8.68 -11.96
C GLY A 106 -6.66 -10.09 -12.55
N PHE A 107 -6.67 -11.10 -11.67
CA PHE A 107 -6.74 -12.54 -12.02
C PHE A 107 -6.92 -13.42 -10.77
N TYR A 108 -7.42 -14.67 -10.92
CA TYR A 108 -8.05 -15.43 -9.81
C TYR A 108 -7.45 -16.80 -9.51
N ASP A 109 -6.94 -17.51 -10.51
CA ASP A 109 -6.44 -18.88 -10.34
C ASP A 109 -4.91 -18.94 -10.27
N SER A 110 -4.36 -20.01 -9.68
CA SER A 110 -2.92 -20.20 -9.49
C SER A 110 -2.11 -20.38 -10.77
N ARG A 111 -2.77 -20.39 -11.94
CA ARG A 111 -2.13 -20.45 -13.27
C ARG A 111 -2.16 -19.11 -13.98
N SER A 112 -2.84 -18.12 -13.40
CA SER A 112 -3.01 -16.82 -14.01
C SER A 112 -1.81 -15.91 -13.81
N PHE A 113 -0.93 -16.21 -12.86
CA PHE A 113 0.35 -15.54 -12.73
C PHE A 113 1.44 -16.52 -12.33
N ARG A 114 2.55 -16.49 -13.06
CA ARG A 114 3.78 -17.19 -12.69
C ARG A 114 5.01 -16.45 -13.16
N ILE A 115 6.09 -16.58 -12.37
CA ILE A 115 7.45 -16.23 -12.79
C ILE A 115 8.32 -17.48 -12.66
N THR A 116 8.95 -17.90 -13.75
CA THR A 116 9.90 -19.02 -13.75
C THR A 116 11.24 -18.59 -13.16
N ARG A 117 12.08 -19.56 -12.76
CA ARG A 117 13.45 -19.27 -12.28
C ARG A 117 14.33 -18.58 -13.32
N ASP A 118 14.02 -18.74 -14.59
CA ASP A 118 14.70 -18.07 -15.71
C ASP A 118 14.16 -16.66 -15.98
N GLY A 119 13.18 -16.19 -15.20
CA GLY A 119 12.60 -14.87 -15.30
C GLY A 119 11.59 -14.71 -16.45
N GLN A 120 11.06 -15.81 -16.99
CA GLN A 120 9.90 -15.74 -17.86
C GLN A 120 8.65 -15.54 -17.00
N VAL A 121 7.86 -14.52 -17.34
CA VAL A 121 6.60 -14.18 -16.71
C VAL A 121 5.46 -14.69 -17.60
N THR A 122 4.44 -15.30 -17.00
CA THR A 122 3.15 -15.53 -17.64
C THR A 122 2.06 -14.84 -16.83
N ILE A 123 1.23 -14.04 -17.50
CA ILE A 123 0.07 -13.36 -16.90
C ILE A 123 -1.17 -13.61 -17.76
N ASN A 124 -2.23 -14.12 -17.14
CA ASN A 124 -3.54 -14.27 -17.76
C ASN A 124 -4.49 -13.25 -17.12
N ASN A 125 -4.74 -12.15 -17.81
CA ASN A 125 -5.62 -11.08 -17.34
C ASN A 125 -6.39 -10.46 -18.50
N GLU A 126 -7.57 -9.92 -18.22
CA GLU A 126 -8.44 -9.31 -19.24
C GLU A 126 -8.73 -10.26 -20.43
N GLY A 127 -8.85 -11.57 -20.15
CA GLY A 127 -9.11 -12.61 -21.16
C GLY A 127 -7.93 -12.89 -22.11
N ARG A 128 -6.73 -12.37 -21.85
CA ARG A 128 -5.53 -12.60 -22.67
C ARG A 128 -4.39 -13.20 -21.85
N SER A 129 -3.68 -14.14 -22.45
CA SER A 129 -2.44 -14.69 -21.92
C SER A 129 -1.26 -13.92 -22.50
N ARG A 130 -0.38 -13.44 -21.62
CA ARG A 130 0.84 -12.72 -21.97
C ARG A 130 2.03 -13.48 -21.43
N VAL A 131 3.04 -13.69 -22.28
CA VAL A 131 4.29 -14.35 -21.92
C VAL A 131 5.44 -13.47 -22.37
N PHE A 132 6.31 -13.12 -21.43
CA PHE A 132 7.46 -12.26 -21.71
C PHE A 132 8.58 -12.50 -20.70
N ASN A 133 9.77 -11.98 -20.96
CA ASN A 133 10.90 -12.09 -20.05
C ASN A 133 11.07 -10.81 -19.22
N ILE A 134 11.60 -10.96 -18.01
CA ILE A 134 12.10 -9.83 -17.22
C ILE A 134 13.28 -9.21 -17.98
N THR A 135 13.16 -7.94 -18.32
CA THR A 135 14.19 -7.19 -19.08
C THR A 135 15.11 -6.39 -18.17
N ASP A 136 14.64 -6.01 -16.98
CA ASP A 136 15.41 -5.23 -16.02
C ASP A 136 15.00 -5.51 -14.57
N CYS A 137 15.88 -5.18 -13.62
CA CYS A 137 15.62 -5.36 -12.21
C CYS A 137 16.50 -4.45 -11.33
N SER A 138 15.99 -4.12 -10.15
CA SER A 138 16.70 -3.42 -9.09
C SER A 138 16.24 -3.95 -7.74
N THR A 139 17.15 -4.60 -7.00
CA THR A 139 16.89 -5.17 -5.67
C THR A 139 15.70 -6.14 -5.69
N ASN A 140 14.50 -5.66 -5.39
CA ASN A 140 13.26 -6.43 -5.31
C ASN A 140 12.20 -5.99 -6.32
N VAL A 141 12.56 -5.12 -7.27
CA VAL A 141 11.73 -4.67 -8.37
C VAL A 141 12.22 -5.33 -9.66
N PHE A 142 11.30 -5.92 -10.42
CA PHE A 142 11.57 -6.57 -11.70
C PHE A 142 10.64 -5.99 -12.76
N ASN A 143 11.14 -5.74 -13.97
CA ASN A 143 10.38 -5.11 -15.04
C ASN A 143 10.48 -5.91 -16.33
N GLY A 144 9.40 -5.95 -17.11
CA GLY A 144 9.36 -6.60 -18.42
C GLY A 144 8.29 -5.98 -19.31
N TYR A 145 8.45 -6.16 -20.62
CA TYR A 145 7.47 -5.72 -21.61
C TYR A 145 6.74 -6.92 -22.19
N SER A 146 5.43 -6.88 -22.24
CA SER A 146 4.66 -7.87 -23.00
C SER A 146 4.78 -7.63 -24.51
N ASP A 147 4.34 -8.61 -25.27
CA ASP A 147 4.27 -8.59 -26.73
C ASP A 147 3.39 -7.47 -27.28
N ASP A 148 2.34 -7.08 -26.55
CA ASP A 148 1.48 -5.92 -26.88
C ASP A 148 2.04 -4.57 -26.40
N GLY A 149 3.28 -4.54 -25.90
CA GLY A 149 4.00 -3.31 -25.52
C GLY A 149 3.63 -2.76 -24.14
N ARG A 150 2.93 -3.53 -23.29
CA ARG A 150 2.65 -3.10 -21.91
C ARG A 150 3.91 -3.26 -21.06
N LEU A 151 4.24 -2.24 -20.29
CA LEU A 151 5.28 -2.33 -19.27
C LEU A 151 4.68 -2.91 -18.00
N TYR A 152 5.22 -4.03 -17.53
CA TYR A 152 4.93 -4.62 -16.22
C TYR A 152 6.09 -4.38 -15.26
N ALA A 153 5.74 -3.98 -14.04
CA ALA A 153 6.65 -3.85 -12.91
C ALA A 153 6.15 -4.72 -11.74
N PHE A 154 7.04 -5.54 -11.20
CA PHE A 154 6.79 -6.46 -10.09
C PHE A 154 7.65 -6.04 -8.92
N HIS A 155 7.03 -5.65 -7.81
CA HIS A 155 7.71 -5.42 -6.54
C HIS A 155 7.43 -6.60 -5.62
N ILE A 156 8.47 -7.38 -5.30
CA ILE A 156 8.37 -8.66 -4.59
C ILE A 156 8.94 -8.53 -3.18
N ALA A 157 8.14 -8.85 -2.18
CA ALA A 157 8.53 -8.88 -0.79
C ALA A 157 8.64 -10.33 -0.27
N SER A 158 9.85 -10.73 0.08
CA SER A 158 10.14 -12.08 0.60
C SER A 158 9.54 -12.26 1.99
N LYS A 159 8.92 -13.42 2.26
CA LYS A 159 8.34 -13.80 3.57
C LYS A 159 7.20 -12.90 4.07
N ILE A 160 6.68 -12.01 3.24
CA ILE A 160 5.60 -11.09 3.60
C ILE A 160 4.37 -11.51 2.81
N ARG A 161 3.22 -11.62 3.48
CA ARG A 161 1.92 -11.75 2.81
C ARG A 161 1.31 -10.35 2.67
N TYR A 162 0.89 -9.98 1.48
CA TYR A 162 0.09 -8.78 1.26
C TYR A 162 -1.39 -9.07 1.40
N LEU A 163 -2.10 -8.12 2.01
CA LEU A 163 -3.53 -8.02 1.87
C LEU A 163 -3.86 -7.55 0.45
N ALA A 164 -5.03 -7.96 -0.04
CA ALA A 164 -5.53 -7.50 -1.33
C ALA A 164 -5.66 -5.96 -1.31
N VAL A 165 -5.52 -5.33 -2.48
CA VAL A 165 -5.70 -3.89 -2.58
C VAL A 165 -7.14 -3.51 -2.18
N ALA A 166 -7.32 -2.32 -1.61
CA ALA A 166 -8.60 -1.80 -1.11
C ALA A 166 -9.29 -2.62 0.01
N SER A 167 -8.77 -3.80 0.40
CA SER A 167 -9.41 -4.63 1.44
C SER A 167 -9.42 -3.98 2.82
N GLN A 168 -8.54 -3.01 3.05
CA GLN A 168 -8.50 -2.23 4.29
C GLN A 168 -9.45 -1.03 4.25
N CYS A 169 -9.91 -0.63 3.05
CA CYS A 169 -10.77 0.53 2.85
C CYS A 169 -12.27 0.18 2.94
N SER A 170 -12.63 -1.08 2.66
CA SER A 170 -14.03 -1.57 2.63
C SER A 170 -14.73 -1.66 4.00
N SER A 171 -14.13 -1.17 5.09
CA SER A 171 -14.74 -1.15 6.43
C SER A 171 -15.59 0.10 6.71
N GLN A 172 -15.74 1.02 5.74
CA GLN A 172 -16.57 2.23 5.89
C GLN A 172 -17.81 2.16 4.99
N THR A 173 -18.81 1.35 5.33
CA THR A 173 -20.18 1.57 4.83
C THR A 173 -21.23 1.03 5.79
N THR A 174 -21.50 1.80 6.84
CA THR A 174 -22.89 1.99 7.28
C THR A 174 -23.02 3.42 7.81
N PRO A 175 -23.89 4.27 7.23
CA PRO A 175 -24.32 5.48 7.92
C PRO A 175 -24.93 5.06 9.27
N PRO A 176 -24.61 5.73 10.39
CA PRO A 176 -25.29 5.42 11.64
C PRO A 176 -26.79 5.68 11.45
N PRO A 177 -27.68 4.78 11.90
CA PRO A 177 -29.11 5.05 11.89
C PRO A 177 -29.37 6.30 12.75
N PRO A 178 -30.37 7.13 12.39
CA PRO A 178 -30.67 8.36 13.11
C PRO A 178 -30.95 8.04 14.58
N ILE A 179 -30.15 8.64 15.47
CA ILE A 179 -30.25 8.46 16.92
C ILE A 179 -31.49 9.19 17.39
N THR A 180 -32.57 8.45 17.66
CA THR A 180 -33.66 8.92 18.53
C THR A 180 -33.16 8.92 19.96
N SER A 181 -32.95 10.11 20.51
CA SER A 181 -32.55 10.34 21.89
C SER A 181 -33.65 9.92 22.86
N GLN A 182 -33.37 8.94 23.72
CA GLN A 182 -34.10 8.70 24.96
C GLN A 182 -33.09 8.54 26.11
N PRO A 183 -33.31 9.16 27.29
CA PRO A 183 -32.29 9.26 28.32
C PRO A 183 -32.33 8.04 29.25
N SER A 184 -31.17 7.47 29.55
CA SER A 184 -31.01 6.53 30.66
C SER A 184 -29.75 6.87 31.47
N THR A 185 -30.01 7.16 32.73
CA THR A 185 -29.07 7.34 33.84
C THR A 185 -28.35 6.04 34.18
N SER A 186 -27.03 6.06 34.36
CA SER A 186 -26.35 5.54 35.56
C SER A 186 -24.82 5.67 35.50
N SER A 187 -24.28 5.86 36.70
CA SER A 187 -22.94 6.19 37.17
C SER A 187 -21.84 5.13 36.98
N GLY A 188 -20.59 5.57 36.78
CA GLY A 188 -19.40 4.71 36.86
C GLY A 188 -18.06 5.42 36.64
N SER A 189 -17.47 5.89 37.74
CA SER A 189 -16.19 6.62 37.93
C SER A 189 -14.93 6.06 37.24
N GLY A 190 -14.11 6.96 36.68
CA GLY A 190 -12.70 6.70 36.31
C GLY A 190 -12.08 7.75 35.38
N SER A 191 -12.14 9.04 35.74
CA SER A 191 -11.66 10.16 34.91
C SER A 191 -10.29 10.68 35.37
N GLY A 192 -9.25 10.44 34.59
CA GLY A 192 -8.08 11.31 34.52
C GLY A 192 -8.35 12.41 33.48
N SER A 193 -9.08 13.45 33.86
CA SER A 193 -9.38 14.60 32.98
C SER A 193 -8.29 15.66 33.15
N GLY A 194 -7.55 15.90 32.07
CA GLY A 194 -6.87 17.16 31.83
C GLY A 194 -7.50 17.80 30.60
N ASN A 195 -8.63 18.49 30.76
CA ASN A 195 -9.26 19.23 29.68
C ASN A 195 -8.51 20.54 29.42
N ILE A 196 -7.53 20.49 28.52
CA ILE A 196 -7.31 21.60 27.60
C ILE A 196 -7.95 21.18 26.30
N GLY A 197 -9.04 21.86 25.95
CA GLY A 197 -9.62 21.75 24.61
C GLY A 197 -10.72 20.73 24.46
N ASP A 198 -11.67 21.13 23.64
CA ASP A 198 -12.80 20.39 23.14
C ASP A 198 -12.45 19.10 22.36
N ALA A 199 -11.18 18.73 22.26
CA ALA A 199 -10.71 17.54 21.54
C ALA A 199 -10.62 16.32 22.47
N LYS A 200 -11.34 15.24 22.12
CA LYS A 200 -11.19 13.93 22.76
C LYS A 200 -10.46 12.97 21.82
N ILE A 201 -9.39 12.33 22.30
CA ILE A 201 -8.63 11.34 21.54
C ILE A 201 -8.98 9.94 22.07
N ASP A 202 -9.60 9.12 21.23
CA ASP A 202 -9.86 7.71 21.52
C ASP A 202 -8.95 6.81 20.67
N SER A 203 -8.54 5.67 21.22
CA SER A 203 -7.71 4.70 20.52
C SER A 203 -8.26 3.27 20.63
N THR A 204 -8.06 2.51 19.55
CA THR A 204 -8.41 1.10 19.44
C THR A 204 -7.17 0.35 18.98
N ILE A 205 -6.84 -0.75 19.67
CA ILE A 205 -5.76 -1.63 19.26
C ILE A 205 -6.30 -2.59 18.20
N ASN A 206 -5.79 -2.49 16.98
CA ASN A 206 -6.21 -3.34 15.87
C ASN A 206 -5.48 -4.70 15.92
N SER A 207 -4.17 -4.67 16.17
CA SER A 207 -3.33 -5.86 16.21
C SER A 207 -2.10 -5.65 17.09
N ARG A 208 -1.44 -6.75 17.46
CA ARG A 208 -0.19 -6.79 18.22
C ARG A 208 0.74 -7.84 17.63
N TRP A 209 2.03 -7.57 17.64
CA TRP A 209 3.04 -8.55 17.24
C TRP A 209 4.35 -8.32 17.99
N ASN A 210 5.22 -9.32 17.98
CA ASN A 210 6.59 -9.22 18.46
C ASN A 210 7.53 -9.25 17.25
N ASP A 211 8.47 -8.31 17.17
CA ASP A 211 9.53 -8.30 16.17
C ASP A 211 10.88 -8.10 16.87
N ASN A 212 11.74 -9.12 16.79
CA ASN A 212 13.04 -9.19 17.45
C ASN A 212 13.01 -8.92 18.97
N GLY A 213 12.01 -9.46 19.67
CA GLY A 213 11.88 -9.30 21.12
C GLY A 213 11.27 -7.98 21.56
N VAL A 214 10.89 -7.11 20.62
CA VAL A 214 10.15 -5.87 20.90
C VAL A 214 8.69 -6.08 20.53
N ASP A 215 7.80 -5.81 21.48
CA ASP A 215 6.36 -5.83 21.23
C ASP A 215 5.92 -4.53 20.54
N TYR A 216 5.05 -4.68 19.55
CA TYR A 216 4.45 -3.59 18.81
C TYR A 216 2.93 -3.75 18.76
N MET A 217 2.24 -2.64 18.58
CA MET A 217 0.81 -2.59 18.36
C MET A 217 0.47 -1.63 17.23
N ASP A 218 -0.51 -2.02 16.42
CA ASP A 218 -1.16 -1.16 15.45
C ASP A 218 -2.42 -0.55 16.07
N LEU A 219 -2.55 0.76 15.96
CA LEU A 219 -3.56 1.58 16.61
C LEU A 219 -4.36 2.35 15.56
N SER A 220 -5.69 2.25 15.64
CA SER A 220 -6.61 3.20 15.01
C SER A 220 -7.05 4.22 16.04
N LEU A 221 -6.97 5.50 15.71
CA LEU A 221 -7.30 6.59 16.60
C LEU A 221 -8.31 7.54 15.98
N THR A 222 -9.09 8.17 16.87
CA THR A 222 -10.03 9.21 16.51
C THR A 222 -9.83 10.45 17.37
N ILE A 223 -9.92 11.61 16.75
CA ILE A 223 -10.03 12.89 17.43
C ILE A 223 -11.47 13.37 17.23
N ILE A 224 -12.20 13.53 18.31
CA ILE A 224 -13.59 14.01 18.31
C ILE A 224 -13.57 15.45 18.81
N ASN A 225 -14.13 16.37 18.02
CA ASN A 225 -14.37 17.73 18.47
C ASN A 225 -15.70 17.83 19.21
N ASN A 226 -15.66 17.88 20.53
CA ASN A 226 -16.84 18.06 21.40
C ASN A 226 -17.18 19.54 21.67
N GLY A 227 -16.51 20.46 20.99
CA GLY A 227 -16.63 21.90 21.19
C GLY A 227 -17.57 22.57 20.23
N GLU A 228 -17.66 23.88 20.38
CA GLU A 228 -18.49 24.74 19.53
C GLU A 228 -17.71 25.40 18.38
N LYS A 229 -16.36 25.30 18.38
CA LYS A 229 -15.48 25.89 17.37
C LYS A 229 -14.74 24.82 16.58
N ASP A 230 -14.42 25.14 15.33
CA ASP A 230 -13.54 24.31 14.51
C ASP A 230 -12.15 24.18 15.17
N ILE A 231 -11.59 22.97 15.19
CA ILE A 231 -10.20 22.74 15.58
C ILE A 231 -9.36 22.82 14.31
N THR A 232 -8.47 23.80 14.25
CA THR A 232 -7.58 24.06 13.10
C THR A 232 -6.12 23.78 13.43
N GLN A 233 -5.73 23.84 14.71
CA GLN A 233 -4.46 23.29 15.17
C GLN A 233 -4.67 22.53 16.48
N LEU A 234 -3.93 21.44 16.60
CA LEU A 234 -3.98 20.57 17.76
C LEU A 234 -2.61 19.93 17.91
N SER A 235 -2.07 19.98 19.12
CA SER A 235 -0.87 19.26 19.52
C SER A 235 -1.20 18.39 20.73
N PHE A 236 -0.68 17.18 20.74
CA PHE A 236 -0.88 16.22 21.83
C PHE A 236 0.32 15.28 21.97
N SER A 237 0.43 14.63 23.12
CA SER A 237 1.48 13.64 23.38
C SER A 237 0.89 12.30 23.82
N SER A 238 1.69 11.24 23.70
CA SER A 238 1.39 9.90 24.19
C SER A 238 2.39 9.49 25.26
N ASP A 239 1.93 8.68 26.22
CA ASP A 239 2.76 7.98 27.20
C ASP A 239 3.58 6.82 26.59
N ILE A 240 3.30 6.45 25.34
CA ILE A 240 3.98 5.39 24.61
C ILE A 240 4.65 5.95 23.36
N SER A 241 5.85 5.45 23.07
CA SER A 241 6.62 5.83 21.88
C SER A 241 6.14 5.11 20.62
N LEU A 242 6.17 5.81 19.49
CA LEU A 242 6.10 5.21 18.16
C LEU A 242 7.24 4.23 17.92
N ARG A 243 7.01 3.27 17.01
CA ARG A 243 8.09 2.46 16.44
C ARG A 243 9.17 3.33 15.79
N ASP A 244 8.75 4.29 14.97
CA ASP A 244 9.59 5.31 14.34
C ASP A 244 8.70 6.48 13.87
N LEU A 245 9.29 7.60 13.43
CA LEU A 245 8.54 8.78 12.98
C LEU A 245 7.70 8.57 11.71
N LYS A 246 7.95 7.49 10.95
CA LYS A 246 7.18 7.15 9.74
C LYS A 246 6.01 6.21 10.05
N SER A 247 5.90 5.75 11.28
CA SER A 247 4.87 4.86 11.78
C SER A 247 3.61 5.61 12.23
N ALA A 248 3.34 6.76 11.61
CA ALA A 248 2.18 7.61 11.85
C ALA A 248 1.55 7.98 10.51
N TRP A 249 0.25 7.76 10.36
CA TRP A 249 -0.52 8.05 9.15
C TRP A 249 -1.71 8.95 9.48
N GLY A 250 -1.92 10.00 8.70
CA GLY A 250 -2.97 10.97 8.96
C GLY A 250 -2.67 11.88 10.16
N ILE A 251 -1.42 11.97 10.63
CA ILE A 251 -1.01 12.92 11.67
C ILE A 251 0.47 13.26 11.48
N PHE A 252 0.94 14.42 11.93
CA PHE A 252 2.37 14.70 12.00
C PHE A 252 2.96 14.20 13.32
N ALA A 253 3.97 13.34 13.24
CA ALA A 253 4.79 12.94 14.38
C ALA A 253 5.99 13.91 14.51
N ASN A 254 5.92 14.82 15.47
CA ASN A 254 6.98 15.80 15.75
C ASN A 254 8.14 15.15 16.53
N SER A 255 7.83 14.13 17.33
CA SER A 255 8.78 13.28 18.03
C SER A 255 8.21 11.85 18.12
N LEU A 256 8.89 10.93 18.79
CA LEU A 256 8.35 9.59 19.02
C LEU A 256 7.12 9.58 19.95
N THR A 257 6.87 10.67 20.68
CA THR A 257 5.76 10.77 21.64
C THR A 257 4.87 12.00 21.42
N ASP A 258 5.22 12.92 20.52
CA ASP A 258 4.50 14.18 20.30
C ASP A 258 3.97 14.28 18.87
N TYR A 259 2.73 14.75 18.75
CA TYR A 259 1.97 14.77 17.51
C TYR A 259 1.29 16.12 17.29
N SER A 260 1.04 16.46 16.03
CA SER A 260 0.22 17.61 15.66
C SER A 260 -0.67 17.36 14.45
N LEU A 261 -1.80 18.05 14.42
CA LEU A 261 -2.70 18.07 13.27
C LEU A 261 -2.00 18.65 12.03
N PRO A 262 -2.24 18.13 10.82
CA PRO A 262 -1.77 18.77 9.60
C PRO A 262 -2.37 20.15 9.38
N ASN A 263 -1.58 21.11 8.87
CA ASN A 263 -1.98 22.52 8.70
C ASN A 263 -3.24 22.75 7.82
N ASN A 264 -3.64 21.75 7.04
CA ASN A 264 -4.77 21.82 6.10
C ASN A 264 -5.99 21.02 6.56
N VAL A 265 -6.00 20.53 7.79
CA VAL A 265 -7.11 19.76 8.37
C VAL A 265 -7.90 20.66 9.31
N VAL A 266 -9.22 20.60 9.19
CA VAL A 266 -10.16 21.28 10.08
C VAL A 266 -11.12 20.24 10.63
N ILE A 267 -11.26 20.17 11.96
CA ILE A 267 -12.21 19.28 12.62
C ILE A 267 -13.37 20.13 13.14
N SER A 268 -14.47 20.17 12.41
CA SER A 268 -15.65 20.95 12.81
C SER A 268 -16.35 20.39 14.06
N PRO A 269 -17.18 21.20 14.75
CA PRO A 269 -17.98 20.74 15.89
C PRO A 269 -18.67 19.40 15.62
N SER A 270 -18.59 18.48 16.58
CA SER A 270 -19.13 17.11 16.52
C SER A 270 -18.55 16.22 15.40
N SER A 271 -17.54 16.68 14.66
CA SER A 271 -16.88 15.90 13.62
C SER A 271 -15.75 15.04 14.20
N ILE A 272 -15.38 14.00 13.45
CA ILE A 272 -14.38 13.01 13.84
C ILE A 272 -13.26 13.00 12.81
N TYR A 273 -12.02 13.08 13.29
CA TYR A 273 -10.82 12.91 12.48
C TYR A 273 -10.15 11.58 12.79
N HIS A 274 -9.76 10.83 11.76
CA HIS A 274 -9.18 9.50 11.89
C HIS A 274 -7.69 9.50 11.54
N PHE A 275 -6.89 8.78 12.31
CA PHE A 275 -5.47 8.58 12.06
C PHE A 275 -5.00 7.23 12.64
N SER A 276 -3.80 6.79 12.27
CA SER A 276 -3.28 5.48 12.71
C SER A 276 -1.80 5.57 13.09
N LEU A 277 -1.38 4.72 14.04
CA LEU A 277 -0.01 4.67 14.55
C LEU A 277 0.47 3.22 14.72
N ILE A 278 1.77 2.97 14.56
CA ILE A 278 2.43 1.79 15.14
C ILE A 278 3.27 2.23 16.34
N ALA A 279 2.95 1.70 17.51
CA ALA A 279 3.58 2.04 18.78
C ALA A 279 4.27 0.83 19.43
N VAL A 280 5.24 1.10 20.30
CA VAL A 280 5.97 0.08 21.06
C VAL A 280 5.20 -0.31 22.32
N GLY A 281 5.06 -1.60 22.57
CA GLY A 281 4.38 -2.14 23.75
C GLY A 281 3.03 -2.78 23.44
N THR A 282 2.31 -3.13 24.50
CA THR A 282 1.07 -3.93 24.41
C THR A 282 -0.12 -3.31 25.14
N THR A 283 0.09 -2.22 25.89
CA THR A 283 -0.95 -1.53 26.65
C THR A 283 -1.55 -0.39 25.83
N LYS A 284 -2.84 -0.12 26.01
CA LYS A 284 -3.50 0.99 25.31
C LYS A 284 -2.86 2.33 25.75
N PRO A 285 -2.38 3.17 24.81
CA PRO A 285 -1.76 4.44 25.14
C PRO A 285 -2.78 5.45 25.68
N ILE A 286 -2.28 6.32 26.54
CA ILE A 286 -2.95 7.52 27.06
C ILE A 286 -2.46 8.73 26.26
N PHE A 287 -3.38 9.50 25.72
CA PHE A 287 -3.08 10.73 24.99
C PHE A 287 -3.43 11.96 25.82
N LYS A 288 -2.55 12.97 25.77
CA LYS A 288 -2.73 14.23 26.47
C LYS A 288 -2.65 15.39 25.48
N VAL A 289 -3.73 16.14 25.35
CA VAL A 289 -3.74 17.38 24.56
C VAL A 289 -2.85 18.42 25.23
N THR A 290 -1.94 19.00 24.46
CA THR A 290 -0.99 20.01 24.92
C THR A 290 -1.34 21.40 24.41
N SER A 291 -1.97 21.51 23.24
CA SER A 291 -2.42 22.78 22.65
C SER A 291 -3.59 22.56 21.68
N ILE A 292 -4.51 23.52 21.59
CA ILE A 292 -5.71 23.49 20.74
C ILE A 292 -6.12 24.91 20.32
N ASN A 293 -6.67 25.06 19.12
CA ASN A 293 -7.33 26.29 18.62
C ASN A 293 -8.28 26.04 17.44
#